data_AF-A0A0L0CJZ2-F1
#
_entry.id   AF-A0A0L0CJZ2-F1
#
_cell.length_a   1.000
_cell.length_b   1.000
_cell.length_c   1.000
_cell.angle_alpha   90.00
_cell.angle_beta   90.00
_cell.angle_gamma   90.00
#
_symmetry.space_group_name_H-M   'P 1'
#
loop_
_entity.id
_entity.type
_entity.pdbx_description
1 polymer ?
#
loop_
_entity_poly.entity_id
_entity_poly.type
_entity_poly.pdbx_seq_one_letter_code
_entity_poly.pdbx_strand_id
1 'polypeptide(L)' 'MRVMEVRKHLTHPQLVHLVANNIDNKFQPSLPNIKKAINSMISLNKIAKLADNTYQTI' A
#
# COMPACT_ATOMS: atom_id res chain seq x y z
N MET A 1 -2.28 2.51 -5.57
CA MET A 1 -3.40 1.86 -6.28
C MET A 1 -2.89 0.83 -7.29
N ARG A 2 -2.11 1.22 -8.31
CA ARG A 2 -1.57 0.31 -9.34
C ARG A 2 -0.96 -1.00 -8.81
N VAL A 3 -0.14 -0.93 -7.75
CA VAL A 3 0.43 -2.13 -7.09
C VAL A 3 -0.66 -3.08 -6.55
N MET A 4 -1.69 -2.55 -5.90
CA MET A 4 -2.78 -3.32 -5.30
C MET A 4 -3.74 -3.88 -6.36
N GLU A 5 -3.94 -3.18 -7.49
CA GLU A 5 -4.74 -3.71 -8.62
C GLU A 5 -4.10 -4.94 -9.25
N VAL A 6 -2.76 -4.95 -9.37
CA VAL A 6 -2.01 -6.11 -9.88
C VAL A 6 -1.92 -7.22 -8.83
N ARG A 7 -1.72 -6.84 -7.56
CA ARG A 7 -1.55 -7.76 -6.43
C ARG A 7 -2.70 -7.56 -5.44
N LYS A 8 -3.80 -8.29 -5.70
CA LYS A 8 -5.06 -8.21 -4.94
C LYS A 8 -4.94 -8.54 -3.45
N HIS A 9 -3.85 -9.20 -3.03
CA HIS A 9 -3.52 -9.53 -1.65
C HIS A 9 -2.04 -9.27 -1.39
N LEU A 10 -1.73 -8.43 -0.40
CA LEU A 10 -0.36 -8.12 0.01
C LEU A 10 -0.25 -7.96 1.53
N THR A 11 0.84 -8.46 2.11
CA THR A 11 1.19 -8.14 3.50
C THR A 11 1.71 -6.70 3.62
N HIS A 12 1.65 -6.11 4.82
CA HIS A 12 2.18 -4.75 5.04
C HIS A 12 3.63 -4.54 4.56
N PRO A 13 4.61 -5.42 4.87
CA PRO A 13 5.98 -5.24 4.40
C PRO A 13 6.09 -5.32 2.87
N GLN A 14 5.34 -6.22 2.24
CA GLN A 14 5.36 -6.37 0.78
C GLN A 14 4.77 -5.15 0.08
N LEU A 15 3.65 -4.62 0.58
CA LEU A 15 3.03 -3.42 0.04
C LEU A 15 3.97 -2.21 0.15
N VAL A 16 4.59 -2.01 1.30
CA VAL A 16 5.56 -0.92 1.51
C VAL A 16 6.75 -1.05 0.57
N HIS A 17 7.32 -2.25 0.43
CA HIS A 17 8.47 -2.48 -0.45
C HIS A 17 8.12 -2.28 -1.93
N LEU A 18 6.96 -2.78 -2.38
CA LEU A 18 6.51 -2.60 -3.76
C LEU A 18 6.19 -1.13 -4.07
N VAL A 19 5.60 -0.41 -3.12
CA VAL A 19 5.34 1.04 -3.26
C VAL A 19 6.66 1.81 -3.32
N ALA A 20 7.62 1.50 -2.44
CA ALA A 20 8.94 2.13 -2.46
C ALA A 20 9.68 1.87 -3.79
N ASN A 21 9.62 0.65 -4.33
CA ASN A 21 10.26 0.30 -5.60
C ASN A 21 9.54 0.87 -6.84
N ASN A 22 8.24 1.16 -6.75
CA ASN A 22 7.47 1.70 -7.89
C ASN A 22 7.53 3.23 -7.96
N ILE A 23 8.01 3.90 -6.93
CA ILE A 23 8.11 5.36 -6.93
C ILE A 23 9.47 5.74 -7.53
N ASP A 24 9.41 6.63 -8.51
CA ASP A 24 10.56 7.13 -9.25
C ASP A 24 11.71 7.56 -8.32
N ASN A 25 12.95 7.26 -8.72
CA ASN A 25 14.17 7.50 -7.94
C ASN A 25 14.35 8.95 -7.44
N LYS A 26 13.62 9.91 -8.04
CA LYS A 26 13.62 11.33 -7.66
C LYS A 26 12.82 11.65 -6.39
N PHE A 27 11.95 10.75 -5.95
CA PHE A 27 11.14 10.96 -4.76
C PHE A 27 11.09 9.67 -3.94
N GLN A 28 11.97 9.53 -2.94
CA GLN A 28 11.87 8.44 -1.97
C GLN A 28 10.96 8.88 -0.82
N PRO A 29 9.67 8.48 -0.79
CA PRO A 29 8.82 8.82 0.32
C PRO A 29 9.30 8.11 1.59
N SER A 30 9.29 8.84 2.69
CA SER A 30 9.53 8.27 4.00
C SER A 30 8.43 7.26 4.37
N LEU A 31 8.77 6.24 5.18
CA LEU A 31 7.80 5.25 5.69
C LEU A 31 6.53 5.87 6.30
N PRO A 32 6.58 6.99 7.05
CA PRO A 32 5.37 7.66 7.54
C PRO A 32 4.43 8.12 6.43
N ASN A 33 4.98 8.61 5.31
CA ASN A 33 4.18 9.06 4.17
C ASN A 33 3.48 7.89 3.48
N ILE A 34 4.18 6.75 3.33
CA ILE A 34 3.58 5.52 2.78
C ILE A 34 2.44 5.02 3.69
N LYS A 35 2.64 5.01 5.01
CA LYS A 35 1.60 4.63 5.98
C LYS A 35 0.38 5.55 5.92
N LYS A 36 0.59 6.87 5.81
CA LYS A 36 -0.51 7.83 5.62
C LYS A 36 -1.29 7.53 4.34
N ALA A 37 -0.60 7.27 3.22
CA ALA A 37 -1.25 6.93 1.96
C ALA A 37 -2.05 5.61 2.05
N ILE A 38 -1.53 4.59 2.72
CA ILE A 38 -2.25 3.34 2.99
C ILE A 38 -3.52 3.62 3.79
N ASN A 39 -3.43 4.40 4.87
CA ASN A 39 -4.59 4.76 5.68
C ASN A 39 -5.65 5.52 4.87
N SER A 40 -5.23 6.47 4.02
CA SER A 40 -6.15 7.17 3.12
C SER A 40 -6.84 6.21 2.14
N MET A 41 -6.14 5.19 1.62
CA MET A 41 -6.76 4.19 0.74
C MET A 41 -7.78 3.31 1.47
N ILE A 42 -7.56 3.03 2.75
CA ILE A 42 -8.53 2.34 3.61
C ILE A 42 -9.76 3.23 3.85
N SER A 43 -9.55 4.50 4.21
CA SER A 43 -10.66 5.46 4.42
C SER A 43 -11.51 5.67 3.18
N LEU A 44 -10.92 5.55 1.98
CA LEU A 44 -11.63 5.65 0.70
C LEU A 44 -12.29 4.33 0.28
N ASN A 45 -12.30 3.29 1.12
CA ASN A 45 -12.80 1.94 0.80
C ASN A 45 -12.21 1.34 -0.48
N LYS A 46 -10.96 1.70 -0.84
CA LYS A 46 -10.26 1.11 -1.99
C LYS A 46 -9.53 -0.18 -1.62
N ILE A 47 -9.12 -0.28 -0.35
CA ILE A 47 -8.46 -1.48 0.19
C ILE A 47 -8.99 -1.76 1.60
N ALA A 48 -9.19 -3.03 1.93
CA ALA A 48 -9.48 -3.50 3.27
C ALA A 48 -8.20 -3.95 3.97
N LYS A 49 -8.10 -3.69 5.28
CA LYS A 49 -7.11 -4.34 6.15
C LYS A 49 -7.75 -5.57 6.78
N LEU A 50 -7.16 -6.73 6.57
CA LEU A 50 -7.59 -8.00 7.14
C LEU A 50 -6.96 -8.23 8.53
N ALA A 51 -7.53 -9.16 9.29
CA ALA A 51 -7.12 -9.48 10.66
C ALA A 51 -5.69 -10.04 10.78
N ASP A 52 -5.15 -10.58 9.70
CA ASP A 52 -3.80 -11.15 9.58
C ASP A 52 -2.73 -10.11 9.17
N ASN A 53 -3.05 -8.82 9.24
CA ASN A 53 -2.21 -7.71 8.74
C ASN A 53 -1.93 -7.76 7.22
N THR A 54 -2.78 -8.43 6.46
CA THR A 54 -2.80 -8.28 5.00
C THR A 54 -3.74 -7.18 4.55
N TYR A 55 -3.51 -6.69 3.34
CA TYR A 55 -4.37 -5.74 2.65
C TYR A 55 -4.94 -6.40 1.41
N GLN A 56 -6.23 -6.17 1.19
CA GLN A 56 -6.96 -6.68 0.03
C GLN A 56 -7.64 -5.53 -0.70
N THR A 57 -7.68 -5.56 -2.03
CA THR A 57 -8.51 -4.64 -2.82
C THR A 57 -9.98 -5.01 -2.73
N ILE A 58 -10.84 -4.01 -2.51
CA ILE A 58 -12.31 -4.17 -2.53
C ILE A 58 -12.81 -3.91 -3.96
#